data_AF-A0A7X3VXN9-F1
#
_entry.id   AF-A0A7X3VXN9-F1
#
_cell.length_a   1.000
_cell.length_b   1.000
_cell.length_c   1.000
_cell.angle_alpha   90.00
_cell.angle_beta   90.00
_cell.angle_gamma   90.00
#
_symmetry.space_group_name_H-M   'P 1'
#
loop_
_entity.id
_entity.type
_entity.pdbx_description
1 polymer ?
#
loop_
_entity_poly.entity_id
_entity_poly.type
_entity_poly.pdbx_seq_one_letter_code
_entity_poly.pdbx_strand_id
1 'polypeptide(L)'
;MARIFYVHWNENEALERIAPMTETGHDVRAHWSTVSTPSLKGDLPDAVVISLDRLPSHGRAVAEWFREAKSRRHIPIVFEGGKSDKVAVARERFPDALFCDTGQAVDMLERLLNEGQE
;
A
#
# COMPACT_ATOMS: atom_id res chain seq x y z
N MET A 1 16.88 -4.54 1.40
CA MET A 1 16.05 -3.60 2.18
C MET A 1 15.11 -2.92 1.21
N ALA A 2 13.82 -3.27 1.24
CA ALA A 2 12.83 -2.71 0.32
C ALA A 2 12.13 -1.50 0.95
N ARG A 3 11.66 -0.59 0.12
CA ARG A 3 10.93 0.61 0.54
C ARG A 3 9.44 0.38 0.40
N ILE A 4 8.74 0.42 1.52
CA ILE A 4 7.31 0.17 1.59
C ILE A 4 6.59 1.46 1.93
N PHE A 5 5.61 1.83 1.11
CA PHE A 5 4.78 3.00 1.37
C PHE A 5 3.43 2.57 1.91
N TYR A 6 3.17 2.79 3.20
CA TYR A 6 1.93 2.40 3.85
C TYR A 6 0.99 3.59 4.00
N VAL A 7 -0.23 3.49 3.48
CA VAL A 7 -1.23 4.57 3.49
C VAL A 7 -2.41 4.18 4.37
N HIS A 8 -2.64 4.95 5.43
CA HIS A 8 -3.70 4.67 6.39
C HIS A 8 -4.22 5.93 7.08
N TRP A 9 -5.53 6.12 7.13
CA TRP A 9 -6.23 7.34 7.59
C TRP A 9 -6.22 7.56 9.10
N ASN A 10 -5.56 6.68 9.84
CA ASN A 10 -5.44 6.73 11.28
C ASN A 10 -3.99 6.45 11.65
N GLU A 11 -3.36 7.41 12.33
CA GLU A 11 -1.94 7.35 12.71
C GLU A 11 -1.65 6.16 13.64
N ASN A 12 -2.51 5.94 14.64
CA ASN A 12 -2.29 4.90 15.64
C ASN A 12 -2.29 3.50 15.00
N GLU A 13 -3.33 3.20 14.23
CA GLU A 13 -3.40 1.94 13.47
C GLU A 13 -2.24 1.83 12.46
N ALA A 14 -1.85 2.93 11.80
CA ALA A 14 -0.74 2.90 10.87
C ALA A 14 0.57 2.47 11.55
N LEU A 15 0.87 3.06 12.72
CA LEU A 15 2.06 2.74 13.50
C LEU A 15 2.05 1.28 13.97
N GLU A 16 0.90 0.77 14.43
CA GLU A 16 0.77 -0.64 14.82
C GLU A 16 0.98 -1.59 13.63
N ARG A 17 0.55 -1.21 12.43
CA ARG A 17 0.64 -2.03 11.22
C ARG A 17 2.04 -2.03 10.59
N ILE A 18 2.72 -0.88 10.61
CA ILE A 18 4.09 -0.80 10.10
C ILE A 18 5.11 -1.40 11.06
N ALA A 19 4.82 -1.50 12.36
CA ALA A 19 5.73 -2.06 13.36
C ALA A 19 6.32 -3.43 12.92
N PRO A 20 5.50 -4.46 12.63
CA PRO A 20 6.03 -5.74 12.18
C PRO A 20 6.75 -5.65 10.82
N MET A 21 6.33 -4.76 9.92
CA MET A 21 6.98 -4.55 8.62
C MET A 21 8.37 -3.89 8.76
N THR A 22 8.56 -3.03 9.75
CA THR A 22 9.86 -2.42 10.06
C THR A 22 10.76 -3.42 10.78
N GLU A 23 10.19 -4.31 11.61
CA GLU A 23 10.94 -5.37 12.30
C GLU A 23 11.58 -6.38 11.33
N THR A 24 11.02 -6.57 10.13
CA THR A 24 11.65 -7.38 9.07
C THR A 24 12.84 -6.67 8.38
N GLY A 25 13.14 -5.42 8.75
CA GLY A 25 14.25 -4.64 8.20
C GLY A 25 13.93 -3.92 6.89
N HIS A 26 12.65 -3.69 6.60
CA HIS A 26 12.21 -2.86 5.47
C HIS A 26 12.09 -1.37 5.86
N ASP A 27 12.27 -0.47 4.89
CA ASP A 27 12.07 0.97 5.08
C ASP A 27 10.59 1.30 4.85
N VAL A 28 9.81 1.33 5.94
CA VAL A 28 8.36 1.53 5.86
C VAL A 28 8.01 2.98 6.17
N ARG A 29 7.38 3.65 5.21
CA ARG A 29 6.88 5.02 5.37
C ARG A 29 5.37 5.01 5.50
N ALA A 30 4.87 5.27 6.71
CA ALA A 30 3.46 5.50 6.94
C ALA A 30 3.03 6.91 6.50
N HIS A 31 1.86 7.00 5.87
CA HIS A 31 1.23 8.24 5.48
C HIS A 31 -0.24 8.23 5.87
N TRP A 32 -0.64 9.18 6.71
CA TRP A 32 -1.99 9.27 7.26
C TRP A 32 -2.78 10.50 6.89
N SER A 33 -2.18 11.41 6.11
CA SER A 33 -2.84 12.64 5.72
C SER A 33 -3.73 12.42 4.48
N THR A 34 -5.00 12.81 4.59
CA THR A 34 -5.93 12.90 3.45
C THR A 34 -5.73 14.14 2.61
N VAL A 35 -5.05 15.14 3.16
CA VAL A 35 -4.91 16.48 2.57
C VAL A 35 -3.62 16.60 1.76
N SER A 36 -2.56 15.92 2.23
CA SER A 36 -1.27 15.91 1.54
C SER A 36 -1.15 14.67 0.68
N THR A 37 -0.83 14.87 -0.60
CA THR A 37 -0.43 13.76 -1.47
C THR A 37 0.96 13.24 -1.08
N PRO A 38 1.20 11.93 -1.15
CA PRO A 38 2.49 11.37 -0.81
C PRO A 38 3.56 11.89 -1.79
N SER A 39 4.54 12.62 -1.29
CA SER A 39 5.57 13.23 -2.13
C SER A 39 6.74 12.26 -2.35
N LEU A 40 6.68 11.51 -3.44
CA LEU A 40 7.75 10.62 -3.89
C LEU A 40 8.70 11.38 -4.84
N LYS A 41 9.47 12.33 -4.30
CA LYS A 41 10.46 13.09 -5.08
C LYS A 41 11.72 12.23 -5.31
N GLY A 42 11.69 11.34 -6.31
CA GLY A 42 12.84 10.54 -6.75
C GLY A 42 13.06 9.23 -6.00
N ASP A 43 12.68 9.17 -4.72
CA ASP A 43 12.66 7.93 -3.94
C ASP A 43 11.33 7.21 -4.15
N LEU A 44 11.32 6.28 -5.11
CA LEU A 44 10.18 5.42 -5.35
C LEU A 44 10.16 4.25 -4.34
N PRO A 45 8.98 3.86 -3.84
CA PRO A 45 8.84 2.65 -3.06
C PRO A 45 8.85 1.42 -3.97
N ASP A 46 9.34 0.30 -3.44
CA ASP A 46 9.28 -1.01 -4.09
C ASP A 46 7.86 -1.60 -4.03
N ALA A 47 7.09 -1.26 -2.98
CA ALA A 47 5.68 -1.63 -2.89
C ALA A 47 4.86 -0.58 -2.13
N VAL A 48 3.57 -0.49 -2.45
CA VAL A 48 2.63 0.43 -1.79
C VAL A 48 1.52 -0.38 -1.16
N VAL A 49 1.26 -0.15 0.13
CA VAL A 49 0.13 -0.75 0.86
C VAL A 49 -0.89 0.34 1.17
N ILE A 50 -2.15 0.11 0.85
CA ILE A 50 -3.24 1.08 0.99
C ILE A 50 -4.39 0.42 1.74
N SER A 51 -4.69 0.89 2.95
CA SER A 51 -5.84 0.36 3.69
C SER A 51 -7.18 0.78 3.03
N LEU A 52 -8.16 -0.12 3.00
CA LEU A 52 -9.52 0.19 2.53
C LEU A 52 -10.55 0.22 3.68
N ASP A 53 -10.10 0.11 4.93
CA ASP A 53 -10.97 -0.02 6.10
C ASP A 53 -11.81 1.24 6.36
N ARG A 54 -11.16 2.41 6.35
CA ARG A 54 -11.80 3.70 6.65
C ARG A 54 -12.33 4.41 5.41
N LEU A 55 -11.45 4.73 4.48
CA LEU A 55 -11.71 5.65 3.36
C LEU A 55 -11.29 5.03 2.03
N PRO A 56 -12.03 4.00 1.56
CA PRO A 56 -11.68 3.28 0.34
C PRO A 56 -11.64 4.17 -0.90
N SER A 57 -12.46 5.23 -0.98
CA SER A 57 -12.45 6.18 -2.09
C SER A 57 -11.13 6.96 -2.18
N HIS A 58 -10.56 7.38 -1.04
CA HIS A 58 -9.27 8.05 -1.03
C HIS A 58 -8.14 7.06 -1.35
N GLY A 59 -8.20 5.84 -0.81
CA GLY A 59 -7.20 4.81 -1.10
C GLY A 59 -7.11 4.52 -2.60
N ARG A 60 -8.25 4.42 -3.28
CA ARG A 60 -8.31 4.28 -4.74
C ARG A 60 -7.71 5.49 -5.46
N ALA A 61 -8.04 6.71 -5.04
CA ALA A 61 -7.48 7.92 -5.66
C ALA A 61 -5.94 7.95 -5.57
N VAL A 62 -5.38 7.52 -4.42
CA VAL A 62 -3.93 7.36 -4.28
C VAL A 62 -3.40 6.31 -5.26
N ALA A 63 -4.06 5.16 -5.37
CA ALA A 63 -3.69 4.13 -6.34
C ALA A 63 -3.74 4.62 -7.80
N GLU A 64 -4.78 5.38 -8.18
CA GLU A 64 -4.86 6.03 -9.50
C GLU A 64 -3.66 6.95 -9.69
N TRP A 65 -3.35 7.81 -8.72
CA TRP A 65 -2.22 8.73 -8.77
C TRP A 65 -0.86 8.05 -8.94
N PHE A 66 -0.66 6.85 -8.36
CA PHE A 66 0.53 6.03 -8.62
C PHE A 66 0.55 5.50 -10.05
N ARG A 67 -0.60 5.08 -10.58
CA ARG A 67 -0.72 4.54 -11.94
C ARG A 67 -0.67 5.61 -13.04
N GLU A 68 -1.02 6.85 -12.72
CA GLU A 68 -0.94 7.99 -13.64
C GLU A 68 0.51 8.31 -14.07
N ALA A 69 1.49 8.09 -13.19
CA ALA A 69 2.89 8.32 -13.54
C ALA A 69 3.59 7.07 -14.06
N LYS A 70 4.20 7.16 -15.25
CA LYS A 70 4.96 6.05 -15.86
C LYS A 70 6.02 5.46 -14.94
N SER A 71 6.74 6.32 -14.21
CA SER A 71 7.77 5.88 -13.27
C SER A 71 7.22 5.16 -12.03
N ARG A 72 5.91 5.22 -11.76
CA ARG A 72 5.28 4.63 -10.57
C ARG A 72 4.29 3.53 -10.89
N ARG A 73 3.84 3.45 -12.15
CA ARG A 73 2.86 2.47 -12.62
C ARG A 73 3.34 1.01 -12.51
N HIS A 74 4.65 0.76 -12.48
CA HIS A 74 5.21 -0.58 -12.29
C HIS A 74 5.25 -1.02 -10.83
N ILE A 75 5.02 -0.11 -9.88
CA ILE A 75 5.07 -0.41 -8.46
C ILE A 75 3.83 -1.23 -8.08
N PRO A 76 3.99 -2.40 -7.45
CA PRO A 76 2.87 -3.21 -6.96
C PRO A 76 2.09 -2.44 -5.88
N ILE A 77 0.77 -2.45 -6.03
CA ILE A 77 -0.17 -1.83 -5.09
C ILE A 77 -0.89 -2.95 -4.37
N VAL A 78 -0.81 -2.97 -3.04
CA VAL A 78 -1.48 -3.92 -2.17
C VAL A 78 -2.55 -3.17 -1.40
N PHE A 79 -3.80 -3.56 -1.56
CA PHE A 79 -4.89 -3.08 -0.75
C PHE A 79 -5.06 -3.97 0.47
N GLU A 80 -5.14 -3.35 1.64
CA GLU A 80 -5.24 -4.03 2.93
C GLU A 80 -6.63 -3.82 3.55
N GLY A 81 -7.27 -4.90 3.95
CA GLY A 81 -8.54 -4.86 4.69
C GLY A 81 -9.70 -4.22 3.91
N GLY A 82 -10.68 -3.72 4.65
CA GLY A 82 -11.92 -3.18 4.10
C GLY A 82 -13.00 -4.23 3.85
N LYS A 83 -14.25 -3.76 3.69
CA LYS A 83 -15.39 -4.65 3.43
C LYS A 83 -15.25 -5.30 2.06
N SER A 84 -15.59 -6.60 1.95
CA SER A 84 -15.49 -7.37 0.70
C SER A 84 -16.19 -6.69 -0.49
N ASP A 85 -17.31 -6.00 -0.26
CA ASP A 85 -18.00 -5.15 -1.26
C ASP A 85 -17.08 -4.05 -1.83
N LYS A 86 -16.35 -3.34 -0.97
CA LYS A 86 -15.44 -2.25 -1.38
C LYS A 86 -14.16 -2.78 -1.99
N VAL A 87 -13.67 -3.91 -1.51
CA VAL A 87 -12.54 -4.62 -2.09
C VAL A 87 -12.86 -5.07 -3.51
N ALA A 88 -14.04 -5.67 -3.75
CA ALA A 88 -14.46 -6.11 -5.09
C ALA A 88 -14.47 -4.95 -6.10
N VAL A 89 -15.02 -3.79 -5.72
CA VAL A 89 -15.02 -2.61 -6.59
C VAL A 89 -13.60 -2.05 -6.82
N ALA A 90 -12.72 -2.10 -5.81
CA ALA A 90 -11.32 -1.71 -6.00
C ALA A 90 -10.61 -2.68 -6.95
N ARG A 91 -10.86 -3.98 -6.83
CA ARG A 91 -10.31 -5.03 -7.71
C ARG A 91 -10.77 -4.90 -9.15
N GLU A 92 -12.03 -4.51 -9.37
CA GLU A 92 -12.54 -4.25 -10.71
C GLU A 92 -11.84 -3.05 -11.37
N ARG A 93 -11.55 -1.98 -10.59
CA ARG A 93 -10.82 -0.80 -11.09
C ARG A 93 -9.31 -1.02 -11.21
N PHE A 94 -8.73 -1.83 -10.33
CA PHE A 94 -7.30 -2.15 -10.29
C PHE A 94 -7.10 -3.66 -10.30
N PRO A 95 -7.27 -4.33 -11.45
CA PRO A 95 -7.10 -5.78 -11.55
C PRO A 95 -5.65 -6.22 -11.32
N ASP A 96 -4.70 -5.31 -11.52
CA ASP A 96 -3.26 -5.49 -11.29
C ASP A 96 -2.86 -5.26 -9.82
N ALA A 97 -3.78 -4.74 -9.00
CA ALA A 97 -3.52 -4.57 -7.58
C ALA A 97 -3.77 -5.88 -6.82
N LEU A 98 -3.06 -6.02 -5.72
CA LEU A 98 -3.13 -7.16 -4.82
C LEU A 98 -4.03 -6.81 -3.65
N PHE A 99 -4.68 -7.80 -3.07
CA PHE A 99 -5.63 -7.61 -1.98
C PHE A 99 -5.31 -8.59 -0.87
N CYS A 100 -5.15 -8.08 0.33
CA CYS A 100 -4.84 -8.89 1.51
C CYS A 100 -5.64 -8.42 2.72
N ASP A 101 -5.78 -9.31 3.69
CA ASP A 101 -6.36 -8.97 4.97
C ASP A 101 -5.34 -8.24 5.85
N THR A 102 -5.82 -7.50 6.85
CA THR A 102 -4.99 -6.65 7.70
C THR A 102 -3.93 -7.43 8.48
N GLY A 103 -4.14 -8.73 8.70
CA GLY A 103 -3.16 -9.63 9.32
C GLY A 103 -2.16 -10.28 8.35
N GLN A 104 -2.38 -10.19 7.03
CA GLN A 104 -1.56 -10.87 6.02
C GLN A 104 -0.69 -9.93 5.18
N ALA A 105 -0.77 -8.61 5.41
CA ALA A 105 -0.02 -7.64 4.62
C ALA A 105 1.50 -7.86 4.70
N VAL A 106 2.03 -8.23 5.88
CA VAL A 106 3.47 -8.52 6.05
C VAL A 106 3.91 -9.71 5.20
N ASP A 107 3.22 -10.85 5.34
CA ASP A 107 3.50 -12.06 4.55
C ASP A 107 3.41 -11.78 3.03
N MET A 108 2.38 -11.05 2.62
CA MET A 108 2.21 -10.68 1.22
C MET A 108 3.35 -9.81 0.70
N LEU A 109 3.79 -8.83 1.49
CA LEU A 109 4.93 -8.00 1.13
C LEU A 109 6.21 -8.82 1.02
N GLU A 110 6.50 -9.69 2.00
CA GLU A 110 7.70 -10.53 1.94
C GLU A 110 7.69 -11.43 0.71
N ARG A 111 6.53 -12.00 0.35
CA ARG A 111 6.39 -12.78 -0.88
C ARG A 111 6.64 -11.91 -2.12
N LEU A 112 6.01 -10.74 -2.22
CA LEU A 112 6.18 -9.83 -3.35
C LEU A 112 7.63 -9.39 -3.55
N LEU A 113 8.31 -9.07 -2.45
CA LEU A 113 9.69 -8.62 -2.48
C LEU A 113 10.66 -9.76 -2.81
N ASN A 114 10.37 -10.99 -2.36
CA ASN A 114 11.18 -12.15 -2.70
C ASN A 114 10.99 -12.58 -4.17
N GLU A 115 9.76 -12.56 -4.72
CA GLU A 115 9.50 -12.91 -6.12
C GLU A 115 10.13 -11.92 -7.12
N GLY A 116 10.50 -10.71 -6.68
CA GLY A 116 11.22 -9.72 -7.50
C GLY A 116 12.74 -9.90 -7.56
N GLN A 117 13.32 -10.92 -6.91
CA GLN A 117 14.77 -11.14 -6.77
C GLN A 117 15.32 -12.35 -7.57
N GLU A 118 14.48 -13.08 -8.31
CA GLU A 118 14.88 -14.28 -9.09
C GLU A 118 15.27 -13.99 -10.56
#